data_AF-I3TEA9-F1
#
_entry.id   AF-I3TEA9-F1
#
_cell.length_a   1.000
_cell.length_b   1.000
_cell.length_c   1.000
_cell.angle_alpha   90.00
_cell.angle_beta   90.00
_cell.angle_gamma   90.00
#
_symmetry.space_group_name_H-M   'P 1'
#
loop_
_entity.id
_entity.type
_entity.pdbx_description
1 polymer ?
#
loop_
_entity_poly.entity_id
_entity_poly.type
_entity_poly.pdbx_seq_one_letter_code
_entity_poly.pdbx_strand_id
1 'polypeptide(L)' 'MKKSLDQAIRLLRILVEGREVYFSGDYLNSEGRKLLEEAIRNILRDAPFLKKRVVKVRKKGDYYSVISLVEDLLGLQSSE' A
#
# COMPACT_ATOMS: atom_id res chain seq x y z
N MET A 1 15.36 6.45 8.97
CA MET A 1 14.21 6.12 8.09
C MET A 1 14.70 5.72 6.70
N LYS A 2 14.24 4.59 6.17
CA LYS A 2 14.60 4.17 4.81
C LYS A 2 13.66 4.87 3.82
N LYS A 3 14.21 5.64 2.89
CA LYS A 3 13.47 6.48 1.92
C LYS A 3 12.38 5.73 1.14
N SER A 4 12.52 4.41 0.97
CA SER A 4 11.57 3.60 0.20
C SER A 4 10.29 3.33 0.99
N LEU A 5 10.33 3.10 2.30
CA LEU A 5 9.11 2.90 3.10
C LEU A 5 8.20 4.14 3.09
N ASP A 6 8.78 5.34 3.22
CA ASP A 6 8.03 6.59 3.12
C ASP A 6 7.41 6.78 1.75
N GLN A 7 8.13 6.38 0.70
CA GLN A 7 7.60 6.38 -0.66
C GLN A 7 6.40 5.45 -0.78
N ALA A 8 6.47 4.25 -0.20
CA ALA A 8 5.34 3.32 -0.21
C ALA A 8 4.11 3.93 0.49
N ILE A 9 4.27 4.54 1.66
CA ILE A 9 3.18 5.19 2.39
C ILE A 9 2.56 6.31 1.56
N ARG A 10 3.38 7.15 0.91
CA ARG A 10 2.88 8.20 0.01
C ARG A 10 2.05 7.64 -1.15
N LEU A 11 2.53 6.60 -1.82
CA LEU A 11 1.82 5.96 -2.93
C LEU A 11 0.48 5.35 -2.47
N LEU A 12 0.46 4.70 -1.31
CA LEU A 12 -0.77 4.14 -0.75
C LEU A 12 -1.76 5.22 -0.31
N ARG A 13 -1.29 6.36 0.20
CA ARG A 13 -2.16 7.53 0.50
C ARG A 13 -2.79 8.09 -0.76
N ILE A 14 -2.02 8.25 -1.84
CA ILE A 14 -2.54 8.66 -3.15
C ILE A 14 -3.64 7.73 -3.64
N LEU A 15 -3.48 6.40 -3.45
CA LEU A 15 -4.56 5.45 -3.75
C LEU A 15 -5.82 5.76 -2.96
N VAL A 16 -5.71 5.83 -1.63
CA VAL A 16 -6.86 5.96 -0.73
C VAL A 16 -7.58 7.29 -0.93
N GLU A 17 -6.83 8.39 -1.04
CA GLU A 17 -7.37 9.73 -1.26
C GLU A 17 -7.97 9.89 -2.67
N GLY A 18 -7.36 9.26 -3.68
CA GLY A 18 -7.83 9.24 -5.06
C GLY A 18 -8.84 8.14 -5.37
N ARG A 19 -9.79 7.85 -4.46
CA ARG A 19 -10.69 6.70 -4.58
C ARG A 19 -11.39 6.61 -5.95
N GLU A 20 -11.96 7.71 -6.43
CA GLU A 20 -12.67 7.76 -7.72
C GLU A 20 -11.76 7.50 -8.93
N VAL A 21 -10.47 7.76 -8.79
CA VAL A 21 -9.47 7.62 -9.87
C VAL A 21 -8.87 6.22 -9.89
N TYR A 22 -8.64 5.62 -8.71
CA TYR A 22 -7.89 4.37 -8.59
C TYR A 22 -8.74 3.15 -8.25
N PHE A 23 -10.01 3.34 -7.90
CA PHE A 23 -10.95 2.27 -7.59
C PHE A 23 -12.16 2.30 -8.52
N SER A 24 -12.59 1.12 -8.93
CA SER A 24 -13.88 0.89 -9.58
C SER A 24 -14.81 0.23 -8.57
N GLY A 25 -15.64 1.03 -7.91
CA GLY A 25 -16.37 0.59 -6.72
C GLY A 25 -15.40 0.43 -5.54
N ASP A 26 -15.34 -0.76 -4.96
CA ASP A 26 -14.49 -1.05 -3.79
C ASP A 26 -13.14 -1.69 -4.14
N TYR A 27 -12.88 -1.96 -5.42
CA TYR A 27 -11.67 -2.66 -5.87
C TYR A 27 -10.80 -1.77 -6.75
N LEU A 28 -9.48 -1.96 -6.64
CA LEU A 28 -8.50 -1.26 -7.46
C LEU A 28 -8.73 -1.55 -8.96
N ASN A 29 -8.75 -0.47 -9.74
CA ASN A 29 -8.69 -0.56 -11.20
C ASN A 29 -7.26 -0.79 -11.69
N SER A 30 -7.03 -0.82 -13.01
CA SER A 30 -5.71 -1.06 -13.59
C SER A 30 -4.64 -0.06 -13.13
N GLU A 31 -4.98 1.23 -13.01
CA GLU A 31 -4.04 2.26 -12.57
C GLU A 31 -3.75 2.13 -11.07
N GLY A 32 -4.78 1.87 -10.27
CA GLY A 32 -4.63 1.60 -8.84
C GLY A 32 -3.76 0.37 -8.57
N ARG A 33 -3.88 -0.68 -9.39
CA ARG A 33 -3.04 -1.88 -9.31
C ARG A 33 -1.57 -1.57 -9.58
N LYS A 34 -1.26 -0.76 -10.59
CA LYS A 34 0.13 -0.35 -10.89
C LYS A 34 0.75 0.38 -9.70
N LEU A 35 0.02 1.34 -9.13
CA LEU A 35 0.48 2.12 -7.99
C LEU A 35 0.69 1.24 -6.74
N LEU A 36 -0.21 0.28 -6.51
CA LEU A 36 -0.06 -0.70 -5.43
C LEU A 36 1.19 -1.57 -5.62
N GLU A 37 1.47 -2.06 -6.83
CA GLU A 37 2.68 -2.87 -7.09
C GLU A 37 3.96 -2.08 -6.82
N GLU A 38 4.00 -0.79 -7.17
CA GLU A 38 5.12 0.08 -6.87
C GLU A 38 5.30 0.26 -5.35
N ALA A 39 4.21 0.53 -4.62
CA ALA A 39 4.25 0.60 -3.16
C ALA A 39 4.76 -0.71 -2.55
N ILE A 40 4.29 -1.87 -3.01
CA ILE A 40 4.71 -3.18 -2.53
C ILE A 40 6.22 -3.43 -2.75
N ARG A 41 6.76 -3.05 -3.91
CA ARG A 41 8.22 -3.17 -4.15
C ARG A 41 9.02 -2.35 -3.15
N ASN A 42 8.57 -1.14 -2.86
CA ASN A 42 9.19 -0.26 -1.88
C ASN A 42 9.10 -0.83 -0.46
N ILE A 43 7.94 -1.37 -0.07
CA ILE A 43 7.76 -2.04 1.22
C ILE A 43 8.73 -3.22 1.36
N LEU A 44 8.80 -4.10 0.36
CA LEU A 44 9.60 -5.32 0.46
C LEU A 44 11.11 -5.08 0.45
N ARG A 45 11.56 -3.95 -0.09
CA ARG A 45 12.96 -3.52 -0.01
C ARG A 45 13.39 -3.26 1.43
N ASP A 46 12.51 -2.62 2.19
CA ASP A 46 12.85 -2.05 3.50
C ASP A 46 12.32 -2.90 4.67
N ALA A 47 11.20 -3.59 4.47
CA ALA A 47 10.48 -4.42 5.41
C ALA A 47 10.04 -5.77 4.78
N PRO A 48 10.99 -6.65 4.39
CA PRO A 48 10.68 -7.93 3.74
C PRO A 48 9.83 -8.89 4.59
N PHE A 49 9.83 -8.73 5.92
CA PHE A 49 8.99 -9.49 6.84
C PHE A 49 7.48 -9.27 6.59
N LEU A 50 7.09 -8.16 5.95
CA LEU A 50 5.71 -7.88 5.55
C LEU A 50 5.25 -8.63 4.29
N LYS A 51 6.08 -9.48 3.69
CA LYS A 51 5.74 -10.22 2.44
C LYS A 51 4.38 -10.89 2.46
N LYS A 52 4.06 -11.63 3.53
CA LYS A 52 2.76 -12.30 3.64
C LYS A 52 1.60 -11.31 3.69
N ARG A 53 1.80 -10.16 4.33
CA ARG A 53 0.79 -9.11 4.47
C ARG A 53 0.52 -8.43 3.13
N VAL A 54 1.56 -7.96 2.45
CA VAL A 54 1.41 -7.25 1.17
C VAL A 54 0.85 -8.16 0.07
N VAL A 55 1.20 -9.46 0.04
CA VAL A 55 0.63 -10.41 -0.92
C VAL A 55 -0.87 -10.60 -0.71
N LYS A 56 -1.35 -10.62 0.54
CA LYS A 56 -2.78 -10.70 0.84
C LYS A 56 -3.51 -9.46 0.34
N VAL A 57 -2.97 -8.27 0.62
CA VAL A 57 -3.53 -6.98 0.15
C VAL A 57 -3.54 -6.93 -1.37
N ARG A 58 -2.43 -7.32 -2.01
CA ARG A 58 -2.33 -7.44 -3.47
C ARG A 58 -3.35 -8.39 -4.07
N LYS A 59 -3.60 -9.55 -3.44
CA LYS A 59 -4.57 -10.51 -3.96
C LYS A 59 -5.99 -9.95 -3.88
N LYS A 60 -6.36 -9.36 -2.75
CA LYS A 60 -7.71 -8.79 -2.56
C LYS A 60 -7.90 -7.52 -3.39
N GLY A 61 -7.00 -6.54 -3.22
CA GLY A 61 -7.04 -5.25 -3.90
C GLY A 61 -8.29 -4.44 -3.62
N ASP A 62 -8.93 -4.66 -2.47
CA ASP A 62 -10.05 -3.85 -2.01
C ASP A 62 -9.57 -2.64 -1.20
N TYR A 63 -10.39 -1.60 -1.16
CA TYR A 63 -10.11 -0.32 -0.51
C TYR A 63 -9.74 -0.47 0.97
N TYR A 64 -10.49 -1.29 1.71
CA TYR A 64 -10.26 -1.50 3.15
C TYR A 64 -8.94 -2.21 3.43
N SER A 65 -8.59 -3.21 2.62
CA SER A 65 -7.30 -3.89 2.72
C SER A 65 -6.12 -2.93 2.44
N VAL A 66 -6.31 -1.95 1.55
CA VAL A 66 -5.29 -0.92 1.26
C VAL A 66 -5.16 0.06 2.42
N ILE A 67 -6.26 0.56 2.99
CA ILE A 67 -6.24 1.41 4.19
C ILE A 67 -5.54 0.71 5.34
N SER A 68 -5.95 -0.53 5.64
CA SER A 68 -5.38 -1.29 6.73
C SER A 68 -3.87 -1.55 6.54
N LEU A 69 -3.39 -1.61 5.29
CA LEU A 69 -1.95 -1.65 5.02
C LEU A 69 -1.26 -0.32 5.36
N VAL A 70 -1.89 0.82 5.06
CA VAL A 70 -1.35 2.15 5.43
C VAL A 70 -1.20 2.26 6.95
N GLU A 71 -2.20 1.85 7.70
CA GLU A 71 -2.19 1.86 9.17
C GLU A 71 -1.05 0.99 9.73
N ASP A 72 -0.88 -0.24 9.20
CA ASP A 72 0.24 -1.11 9.58
C ASP A 72 1.59 -0.41 9.38
N LEU A 73 1.78 0.28 8.25
CA LEU A 73 3.03 0.98 7.94
C LEU A 73 3.27 2.22 8.82
N LEU A 74 2.21 2.97 9.16
CA LEU A 74 2.31 4.11 10.07
C LEU A 74 2.62 3.68 11.51
N GLY A 75 2.08 2.55 11.95
CA GLY A 75 2.41 1.95 13.24
C GLY A 75 3.89 1.54 13.32
N LEU A 76 4.45 1.01 12.23
CA LEU A 76 5.89 0.71 12.13
C LEU A 76 6.75 1.98 12.18
N GLN A 77 6.33 3.08 11.54
CA GLN A 77 7.03 4.37 11.64
C GLN A 77 7.06 4.92 13.06
N SER A 78 5.98 4.75 13.83
CA SER A 78 5.87 5.30 15.18
C SER A 78 6.63 4.48 16.24
N SER A 79 7.13 3.31 15.85
CA SER A 79 7.84 2.37 16.73
C SER A 79 9.36 2.38 16.53
N GLU A 80 9.88 3.16 15.58
CA GLU A 80 11.32 3.46 15.36
C GLU A 80 11.71 4.80 15.99
#